data_AF-A0A4S2SCM6-F1
#
_entry.id   AF-A0A4S2SCM6-F1
#
_cell.length_a   1.000
_cell.length_b   1.000
_cell.length_c   1.000
_cell.angle_alpha   90.00
_cell.angle_beta   90.00
_cell.angle_gamma   90.00
#
_symmetry.space_group_name_H-M   'P 1'
#
loop_
_entity.id
_entity.type
_entity.pdbx_description
1 polymer ?
#
loop_
_entity_poly.entity_id
_entity_poly.type
_entity_poly.pdbx_seq_one_letter_code
_entity_poly.pdbx_strand_id
1 'polypeptide(L)'
;MRRADAQQPRRANHLRPICRGRSRGMPMKSHRRHPAAAGFTLPELLIVLAIVGVLLAAGMPSLRTYTQNQQLANAANAFLGALNLARSEAIRRGSRVDLAPRDGSRWESGWVVF
;
A
#
# COMPACT_ATOMS: atom_id res chain seq x y z
N MET A 1 -53.78 -66.99 28.29
CA MET A 1 -54.16 -68.40 28.07
C MET A 1 -53.12 -69.02 27.14
N ARG A 2 -52.31 -69.99 27.63
CA ARG A 2 -51.48 -70.95 26.85
C ARG A 2 -50.30 -70.33 26.05
N ARG A 3 -49.07 -70.85 26.00
CA ARG A 3 -48.31 -72.03 26.45
C ARG A 3 -46.84 -71.55 26.57
N ALA A 4 -46.05 -71.97 27.55
CA ALA A 4 -45.08 -73.07 27.43
C ALA A 4 -44.50 -73.22 26.01
N ASP A 5 -43.20 -73.00 25.85
CA ASP A 5 -42.31 -73.81 25.00
C ASP A 5 -40.87 -73.42 25.29
N ALA A 6 -40.26 -74.17 26.21
CA ALA A 6 -38.83 -74.32 26.31
C ALA A 6 -38.43 -75.45 25.36
N GLN A 7 -37.55 -75.19 24.39
CA GLN A 7 -36.45 -76.08 23.98
C GLN A 7 -35.67 -75.43 22.82
N GLN A 8 -34.36 -75.19 22.98
CA GLN A 8 -33.36 -75.84 22.13
C GLN A 8 -31.94 -75.56 22.66
N PRO A 9 -31.16 -76.59 23.01
CA PRO A 9 -29.72 -76.47 23.25
C PRO A 9 -28.97 -76.72 21.94
N ARG A 10 -28.07 -75.82 21.54
CA ARG A 10 -27.04 -76.13 20.53
C ARG A 10 -25.65 -75.73 21.02
N ARG A 11 -24.84 -76.76 21.25
CA ARG A 11 -23.39 -76.72 21.43
C ARG A 11 -22.69 -76.14 20.20
N ALA A 12 -21.75 -75.23 20.42
CA ALA A 12 -20.53 -74.99 19.64
C ALA A 12 -19.67 -73.99 20.45
N ASN A 13 -18.86 -74.44 21.40
CA ASN A 13 -17.44 -74.79 21.22
C ASN A 13 -16.69 -73.91 20.21
N HIS A 14 -16.18 -72.75 20.62
CA HIS A 14 -14.97 -72.16 20.03
C HIS A 14 -14.17 -71.40 21.10
N LEU A 15 -13.14 -72.08 21.58
CA LEU A 15 -11.79 -71.59 21.89
C LEU A 15 -11.66 -70.08 22.16
N ARG A 16 -11.46 -69.73 23.43
CA ARG A 16 -10.98 -68.40 23.86
C ARG A 16 -9.45 -68.43 23.93
N PRO A 17 -8.72 -67.69 23.10
CA PRO A 17 -7.31 -67.44 23.35
C PRO A 17 -7.14 -66.36 24.42
N ILE A 18 -6.50 -66.76 25.51
CA ILE A 18 -5.28 -66.22 26.14
C ILE A 18 -5.08 -64.69 26.18
N CYS A 19 -4.72 -64.27 27.39
CA CYS A 19 -4.31 -62.96 27.88
C CYS A 19 -3.23 -62.21 27.08
N ARG A 20 -3.15 -60.90 27.38
CA ARG A 20 -1.94 -60.15 27.81
C ARG A 20 -1.60 -58.97 26.90
N GLY A 21 -1.37 -57.81 27.52
CA GLY A 21 -0.63 -56.72 26.88
C GLY A 21 -1.26 -55.35 27.03
N ARG A 22 -1.17 -54.79 28.24
CA ARG A 22 -1.23 -53.34 28.43
C ARG A 22 -0.09 -52.71 27.62
N SER A 23 -0.42 -51.90 26.62
CA SER A 23 0.52 -50.90 26.11
C SER A 23 -0.23 -49.58 25.90
N ARG A 24 0.21 -48.61 26.70
CA ARG A 24 -0.28 -47.23 26.71
C ARG A 24 0.13 -46.59 25.38
N GLY A 25 -0.84 -46.27 24.53
CA GLY A 25 -0.61 -45.33 23.42
C GLY A 25 -0.51 -43.93 23.99
N MET A 26 0.70 -43.37 24.07
CA MET A 26 0.87 -41.94 24.30
C MET A 26 0.31 -41.17 23.10
N PRO A 27 -0.41 -40.05 23.29
CA PRO A 27 -0.66 -39.14 22.19
C PRO A 27 0.68 -38.55 21.75
N MET A 28 1.18 -38.98 20.59
CA MET A 28 2.30 -38.30 19.97
C MET A 28 1.82 -36.89 19.62
N LYS A 29 2.38 -35.91 20.32
CA LYS A 29 2.25 -34.50 20.00
C LYS A 29 2.65 -34.35 18.53
N SER A 30 1.67 -34.13 17.65
CA SER A 30 1.95 -33.73 16.28
C SER A 30 2.78 -32.46 16.41
N HIS A 31 4.04 -32.55 15.98
CA HIS A 31 4.90 -31.40 15.94
C HIS A 31 4.22 -30.45 14.95
N ARG A 32 3.58 -29.39 15.48
CA ARG A 32 3.15 -28.28 14.65
C ARG A 32 4.40 -27.85 13.90
N ARG A 33 4.47 -28.15 12.60
CA ARG A 33 5.49 -27.56 11.76
C ARG A 33 5.30 -26.06 11.92
N HIS A 34 6.25 -25.41 12.58
CA HIS A 34 6.32 -23.96 12.50
C HIS A 34 6.34 -23.65 11.00
N PRO A 35 5.43 -22.79 10.48
CA PRO A 35 5.56 -22.34 9.11
C PRO A 35 6.95 -21.71 9.02
N ALA A 36 7.82 -22.33 8.23
CA ALA A 36 9.10 -21.74 7.91
C ALA A 36 8.79 -20.38 7.30
N ALA A 37 9.37 -19.32 7.88
CA ALA A 37 9.28 -18.00 7.28
C ALA A 37 9.76 -18.14 5.82
N ALA A 38 8.86 -17.89 4.87
CA ALA A 38 9.20 -17.93 3.45
C ALA A 38 10.15 -16.77 3.18
N GLY A 39 11.39 -17.08 2.78
CA GLY A 39 12.37 -16.10 2.31
C GLY A 39 12.17 -15.79 0.83
N PHE A 40 12.56 -14.59 0.42
CA PHE A 40 12.59 -14.21 -0.99
C PHE A 40 13.71 -14.95 -1.72
N THR A 41 13.43 -15.40 -2.94
CA THR A 41 14.44 -16.02 -3.79
C THR A 41 15.31 -14.95 -4.47
N LEU A 42 16.55 -15.30 -4.81
CA LEU A 42 17.46 -14.42 -5.56
C LEU A 42 16.82 -13.89 -6.87
N PRO A 43 16.21 -14.73 -7.74
CA PRO A 43 15.57 -14.22 -8.96
C PRO A 43 14.38 -13.30 -8.69
N GLU A 44 13.63 -13.53 -7.61
CA GLU A 44 12.50 -12.66 -7.24
C GLU A 44 12.95 -11.26 -6.86
N LEU A 45 14.05 -11.14 -6.08
CA LEU A 45 14.64 -9.85 -5.76
C LEU A 45 15.16 -9.12 -7.01
N LEU A 46 15.78 -9.84 -7.95
CA LEU A 46 16.25 -9.26 -9.21
C LEU A 46 15.12 -8.73 -10.07
N ILE A 47 14.00 -9.47 -10.15
CA ILE A 47 12.81 -9.03 -10.89
C ILE A 47 12.21 -7.79 -10.22
N VAL A 48 12.08 -7.77 -8.89
CA VAL A 48 11.59 -6.60 -8.15
C VAL A 48 12.47 -5.37 -8.41
N LEU A 49 13.79 -5.52 -8.35
CA LEU A 49 14.71 -4.42 -8.61
C LEU A 49 14.64 -3.94 -10.07
N ALA A 50 14.48 -4.86 -11.02
CA ALA A 50 14.28 -4.52 -12.43
C ALA A 50 12.99 -3.70 -12.64
N ILE A 51 11.87 -4.13 -12.03
CA ILE A 51 10.59 -3.41 -12.10
C ILE A 51 10.73 -2.02 -11.47
N VAL A 52 11.31 -1.93 -10.27
CA VAL A 52 11.54 -0.64 -9.58
C VAL A 52 12.42 0.27 -10.45
N GLY A 53 13.49 -0.25 -11.06
CA GLY A 53 14.35 0.50 -11.95
C GLY A 53 13.60 1.08 -13.15
N VAL A 54 12.77 0.28 -13.82
CA VAL A 54 11.93 0.73 -14.95
C VAL A 54 10.94 1.81 -14.51
N LEU A 55 10.26 1.61 -13.37
CA LEU A 55 9.31 2.58 -12.83
C LEU A 55 9.97 3.92 -12.49
N LEU A 56 11.16 3.90 -11.88
CA LEU A 56 11.91 5.11 -11.57
C LEU A 56 12.37 5.83 -12.84
N ALA A 57 12.89 5.09 -13.82
CA ALA A 57 13.30 5.65 -15.11
C ALA A 57 12.14 6.31 -15.86
N ALA A 58 10.96 5.69 -15.85
CA ALA A 58 9.75 6.25 -16.47
C ALA A 58 9.13 7.40 -15.67
N GLY A 59 9.24 7.38 -14.33
CA GLY A 59 8.61 8.35 -13.43
C GLY A 59 9.34 9.68 -13.31
N MET A 60 10.67 9.68 -13.27
CA MET A 60 11.47 10.90 -13.09
C MET A 60 11.19 12.07 -14.06
N PRO A 61 11.03 11.89 -15.39
CA PRO A 61 10.81 13.02 -16.30
C PRO A 61 9.55 13.85 -15.97
N SER A 62 8.54 13.23 -15.35
CA SER A 62 7.28 13.90 -14.98
C SER A 62 7.44 14.97 -13.89
N LEU A 63 8.44 14.82 -13.01
CA LEU A 63 8.70 15.79 -11.95
C LEU A 63 9.21 17.11 -12.52
N ARG A 64 9.99 17.06 -13.60
CA ARG A 64 10.53 18.28 -14.23
C ARG A 64 9.44 19.14 -14.83
N THR A 65 8.53 18.54 -15.59
CA THR A 65 7.40 19.27 -16.19
C THR A 65 6.43 19.78 -15.12
N TYR A 66 6.19 18.99 -14.07
CA TYR A 66 5.38 19.42 -12.93
C TYR A 66 5.96 20.66 -12.23
N THR A 67 7.26 20.65 -11.93
CA THR A 67 7.93 21.82 -11.30
C THR A 67 7.90 23.07 -12.18
N GLN A 68 8.08 22.93 -13.50
CA GLN A 68 7.99 24.04 -14.45
C GLN A 68 6.58 24.64 -14.49
N ASN A 69 5.55 23.79 -14.55
CA ASN A 69 4.16 24.24 -14.52
C ASN A 69 3.83 24.96 -13.20
N GLN A 70 4.36 24.46 -12.08
CA GLN A 70 4.15 25.10 -10.78
C GLN A 70 4.85 26.47 -10.70
N GLN A 71 6.06 26.60 -11.24
CA GLN A 71 6.77 27.88 -11.31
C GLN A 71 5.98 28.90 -12.15
N LEU A 72 5.45 28.47 -13.30
CA LEU A 72 4.63 29.32 -14.17
C LEU A 72 3.33 29.76 -13.48
N ALA A 73 2.62 28.83 -12.84
CA ALA A 73 1.39 29.12 -12.10
C ALA A 73 1.66 30.09 -10.93
N ASN A 74 2.75 29.89 -10.19
CA ASN A 74 3.15 30.77 -9.10
C ASN A 74 3.49 32.18 -9.61
N ALA A 75 4.24 32.29 -10.71
CA ALA A 75 4.57 33.58 -11.32
C ALA A 75 3.32 34.33 -11.79
N ALA A 76 2.37 33.64 -12.43
CA ALA A 76 1.11 34.21 -12.86
C ALA A 76 0.26 34.70 -11.68
N ASN A 77 0.14 33.90 -10.61
CA ASN A 77 -0.59 34.28 -9.41
C ASN A 77 0.04 35.48 -8.69
N ALA A 78 1.37 35.50 -8.57
CA ALA A 78 2.08 36.63 -7.99
C ALA A 78 1.85 37.92 -8.80
N PHE A 79 1.87 37.80 -10.13
CA PHE A 79 1.63 38.93 -11.04
C PHE A 79 0.20 39.47 -10.93
N LEU A 80 -0.80 38.58 -10.91
CA LEU A 80 -2.19 38.96 -10.65
C LEU A 80 -2.37 39.62 -9.29
N GLY A 81 -1.69 39.13 -8.25
CA GLY A 81 -1.67 39.73 -6.92
C GLY A 81 -1.15 41.17 -6.95
N ALA A 82 -0.07 41.42 -7.69
CA ALA A 82 0.51 42.75 -7.81
C ALA A 82 -0.36 43.71 -8.66
N LEU A 83 -1.04 43.22 -9.70
CA LEU A 83 -2.02 44.01 -10.44
C LEU A 83 -3.22 44.40 -9.56
N ASN A 84 -3.70 43.46 -8.75
CA ASN A 84 -4.79 43.74 -7.81
C ASN A 84 -4.35 44.75 -6.74
N LEU A 85 -3.10 44.65 -6.25
CA LEU A 85 -2.51 45.63 -5.36
C LEU A 85 -2.44 47.01 -6.03
N ALA A 86 -1.86 47.11 -7.23
CA ALA A 86 -1.77 48.36 -7.98
C ALA A 86 -3.14 49.00 -8.22
N ARG A 87 -4.15 48.20 -8.61
CA ARG A 87 -5.53 48.67 -8.76
C ARG A 87 -6.09 49.21 -7.45
N SER A 88 -5.90 48.48 -6.35
CA SER A 88 -6.39 48.88 -5.03
C SER A 88 -5.70 50.15 -4.53
N GLU A 89 -4.40 50.30 -4.80
CA GLU A 89 -3.63 51.50 -4.52
C GLU A 89 -4.12 52.70 -5.35
N ALA A 90 -4.36 52.51 -6.66
CA ALA A 90 -4.88 53.55 -7.54
C ALA A 90 -6.25 54.06 -7.08
N ILE A 91 -7.15 53.15 -6.72
CA ILE A 91 -8.48 53.50 -6.18
C ILE A 91 -8.32 54.22 -4.84
N ARG A 92 -7.46 53.73 -3.94
CA ARG A 92 -7.24 54.31 -2.60
C ARG A 92 -6.64 55.72 -2.67
N ARG A 93 -5.73 55.95 -3.62
CA ARG A 93 -5.04 57.25 -3.80
C ARG A 93 -5.81 58.19 -4.72
N GLY A 94 -6.75 57.69 -5.52
CA GLY A 94 -7.43 58.46 -6.57
C GLY A 94 -6.48 58.91 -7.69
N SER A 95 -5.32 58.26 -7.82
CA SER A 95 -4.26 58.61 -8.77
C SER A 95 -3.83 57.39 -9.56
N ARG A 96 -3.16 57.63 -10.70
CA ARG A 96 -2.53 56.54 -11.46
C ARG A 96 -1.45 55.86 -10.60
N VAL A 97 -1.46 54.53 -10.62
CA VAL A 97 -0.42 53.66 -10.04
C VAL A 97 0.01 52.71 -11.14
N ASP A 98 1.31 52.62 -11.40
CA ASP A 98 1.88 51.83 -12.47
C ASP A 98 2.59 50.60 -11.92
N LEU A 99 2.67 49.56 -12.74
CA LEU A 99 3.39 48.33 -12.44
C LEU A 99 4.46 48.14 -13.52
N ALA A 100 5.72 48.09 -13.10
CA ALA A 100 6.85 48.01 -14.01
C ALA A 100 7.81 46.88 -13.60
N PRO A 101 8.55 46.30 -14.57
CA PRO A 101 9.62 45.36 -14.29
C PRO A 101 10.68 46.03 -13.41
N ARG A 102 11.19 45.29 -12.41
CA ARG A 102 12.12 45.83 -11.42
C ARG A 102 13.41 46.38 -12.06
N ASP A 103 13.90 45.70 -13.09
CA ASP A 103 15.11 46.09 -13.83
C ASP A 103 14.78 46.90 -15.10
N GLY A 104 13.53 47.36 -15.26
CA GLY A 104 13.10 48.21 -16.38
C GLY A 104 12.90 47.52 -17.73
N SER A 105 13.33 46.26 -17.89
CA SER A 105 13.20 45.51 -19.16
C SER A 105 12.68 44.08 -19.01
N ARG A 106 13.04 43.41 -17.92
CA ARG A 106 12.78 41.99 -17.69
C ARG A 106 11.69 41.81 -16.66
N TRP A 107 10.60 41.16 -17.05
CA TRP A 107 9.48 40.83 -16.16
C TRP A 107 9.76 39.61 -15.27
N GLU A 108 10.69 38.76 -15.72
CA GLU A 108 11.15 37.56 -15.01
C GLU A 108 11.97 37.86 -13.75
N SER A 109 12.58 39.05 -13.64
CA SER A 109 13.30 39.47 -12.42
C SER A 109 12.39 40.09 -11.35
N GLY A 110 11.08 40.07 -11.60
CA GLY A 110 10.07 40.63 -10.72
C GLY A 110 9.68 42.05 -11.10
N TRP A 111 8.82 42.64 -10.28
CA TRP A 111 8.17 43.91 -10.57
C TRP A 111 8.03 44.77 -9.32
N VAL A 112 7.79 46.04 -9.56
CA VAL A 112 7.52 47.06 -8.55
C VAL A 112 6.24 47.80 -8.89
N VAL A 113 5.51 48.22 -7.86
CA VAL A 113 4.26 48.98 -7.94
C VAL A 113 4.52 50.35 -7.33
N PHE A 114 4.18 51.45 -8.03
CA PHE A 114 4.41 52.82 -7.57
C PHE A 114 3.35 53.81 -8.05
#